data_AF-A0AAQ3N888-F1
#
_entry.id   AF-A0AAQ3N888-F1
#
_cell.length_a   1.000
_cell.length_b   1.000
_cell.length_c   1.000
_cell.angle_alpha   90.00
_cell.angle_beta   90.00
_cell.angle_gamma   90.00
#
_symmetry.space_group_name_H-M   'P 1'
#
loop_
_entity.id
_entity.type
_entity.pdbx_description
1 polymer ?
#
loop_
_entity_poly.entity_id
_entity_poly.type
_entity_poly.pdbx_seq_one_letter_code
_entity_poly.pdbx_strand_id
1 'polypeptide(L)'
;MINFLLAVCALSCFFFHFTNSFHALDGTLYYGFVTTRGLSVFKPSLPIVHVPSDDKFKVGFTDFVHAVMSVMIFVAISVSDHRVTNCLFPGREKDLEQVRESFPLLVGLLCSGLFLVFPTSRHGIGCMSS
;
A
#
# COMPACT_ATOMS: atom_id res chain seq x y z
N MET A 1 0.91 4.76 -22.74
CA MET A 1 0.23 5.65 -21.76
C MET A 1 -0.38 4.85 -20.60
N ILE A 2 -1.21 3.84 -20.85
CA ILE A 2 -1.82 3.04 -19.78
C ILE A 2 -0.79 2.32 -18.89
N ASN A 3 0.26 1.71 -19.45
CA ASN A 3 1.31 1.03 -18.68
C ASN A 3 2.01 1.97 -17.69
N PHE A 4 2.21 3.23 -18.07
CA PHE A 4 2.81 4.24 -17.20
C PHE A 4 1.89 4.57 -16.02
N LEU A 5 0.60 4.78 -16.29
CA LEU A 5 -0.39 5.03 -15.23
C LEU A 5 -0.49 3.84 -14.28
N LEU A 6 -0.58 2.61 -14.80
CA LEU A 6 -0.59 1.39 -13.99
C LEU A 6 0.67 1.25 -13.15
N ALA A 7 1.84 1.58 -13.70
CA ALA A 7 3.09 1.56 -12.94
C ALA A 7 3.09 2.61 -11.81
N VAL A 8 2.65 3.83 -12.08
CA VAL A 8 2.56 4.89 -11.06
C VAL A 8 1.57 4.51 -9.96
N CYS A 9 0.41 3.94 -10.31
CA CYS A 9 -0.57 3.46 -9.35
C CYS A 9 -0.06 2.26 -8.53
N ALA A 10 0.61 1.29 -9.16
CA ALA A 10 1.22 0.17 -8.44
C ALA A 10 2.31 0.64 -7.47
N LEU A 11 3.14 1.59 -7.90
CA LEU A 11 4.14 2.21 -7.03
C LEU A 11 3.50 2.98 -5.87
N SER A 12 2.42 3.73 -6.10
CA SER A 12 1.73 4.43 -5.00
C SER A 12 1.11 3.45 -4.00
N CYS A 13 0.46 2.38 -4.46
CA CYS A 13 -0.04 1.30 -3.61
C CYS A 13 1.08 0.72 -2.74
N PHE A 14 2.26 0.47 -3.33
CA PHE A 14 3.43 -0.04 -2.60
C PHE A 14 3.93 0.96 -1.55
N PHE A 15 4.19 2.22 -1.95
CA PHE A 15 4.80 3.22 -1.07
C PHE A 15 3.87 3.69 0.06
N PHE A 16 2.56 3.68 -0.14
CA PHE A 16 1.62 4.11 0.90
C PHE A 16 1.66 3.23 2.16
N HIS A 17 2.00 1.94 2.05
CA HIS A 17 2.16 1.06 3.21
C HIS A 17 3.35 1.41 4.12
N PHE A 18 4.31 2.19 3.62
CA PHE A 18 5.42 2.70 4.41
C PHE A 18 5.12 4.09 5.01
N THR A 19 3.95 4.66 4.74
CA THR A 19 3.52 5.89 5.40
C THR A 19 2.94 5.55 6.75
N ASN A 20 3.38 6.26 7.78
CA ASN A 20 2.87 6.13 9.13
C ASN A 20 2.57 7.51 9.73
N SER A 21 1.67 7.55 10.68
CA SER A 21 1.32 8.76 11.43
C SER A 21 1.57 8.58 12.92
N PHE A 22 1.72 9.70 13.62
CA PHE A 22 1.75 9.76 15.08
C PHE A 22 1.22 11.09 15.60
N HIS A 23 0.62 11.07 16.79
CA HIS A 23 0.31 12.28 17.54
C HIS A 23 1.54 12.72 18.33
N ALA A 24 1.94 13.98 18.16
CA ALA A 24 2.93 14.58 19.04
C ALA A 24 2.25 15.17 20.30
N LEU A 25 3.09 15.59 21.26
CA LEU A 25 2.67 16.17 22.53
C LEU A 25 1.82 17.45 22.39
N ASP A 26 1.89 18.10 21.23
CA ASP A 26 1.10 19.29 20.86
C ASP A 26 -0.32 18.94 20.38
N GLY A 27 -0.68 17.64 20.35
CA GLY A 27 -1.96 17.14 19.84
C GLY A 27 -2.05 17.11 18.31
N THR A 28 -1.01 17.54 17.59
CA THR A 28 -1.00 17.58 16.12
C THR A 28 -0.62 16.21 15.55
N LEU A 29 -1.33 15.80 14.49
CA LEU A 29 -1.04 14.57 13.74
C LEU A 29 0.07 14.84 12.71
N TYR A 30 1.15 14.08 12.81
CA TYR A 30 2.27 14.14 11.88
C TYR A 30 2.29 12.88 11.01
N TYR A 31 2.50 13.06 9.72
CA TYR A 31 2.71 11.98 8.76
C TYR A 31 4.17 11.93 8.34
N GLY A 32 4.68 10.71 8.15
CA GLY A 32 6.02 10.51 7.66
C GLY A 32 6.20 9.18 6.95
N PHE A 33 7.34 9.06 6.28
CA PHE A 33 7.76 7.85 5.61
C PHE A 33 8.69 7.04 6.52
N VAL A 34 8.39 5.77 6.71
CA VAL A 34 9.17 4.88 7.57
C VAL A 34 10.45 4.48 6.83
N THR A 35 11.61 4.74 7.43
CA THR A 35 12.93 4.36 6.89
C THR A 35 13.63 3.38 7.82
N THR A 36 14.75 2.80 7.38
CA THR A 36 15.60 1.95 8.23
C THR A 36 16.20 2.70 9.42
N ARG A 37 16.25 4.03 9.36
CA ARG A 37 16.80 4.90 10.42
C ARG A 37 15.71 5.53 11.31
N GLY A 38 14.43 5.29 11.03
CA GLY A 38 13.30 5.92 11.73
C GLY A 38 12.32 6.60 10.77
N LEU A 39 11.37 7.36 11.32
CA LEU A 39 10.33 8.04 10.55
C LEU A 39 10.82 9.38 9.98
N SER A 40 10.75 9.56 8.66
CA SER A 40 11.02 10.81 7.96
C SER A 40 9.73 11.62 7.82
N VAL A 41 9.55 12.65 8.64
CA VAL A 41 8.33 13.46 8.70
C VAL A 41 8.23 14.43 7.50
N PHE A 42 7.04 14.55 6.90
CA PHE A 42 6.83 15.43 5.74
C PHE A 42 6.72 16.92 6.07
N LYS A 43 6.56 17.29 7.35
CA LYS A 43 6.56 18.68 7.84
C LYS A 43 7.93 19.03 8.45
N PRO A 44 8.82 19.75 7.73
CA PRO A 44 10.11 20.19 8.25
C PRO A 44 10.07 21.49 9.09
N SER A 45 8.91 22.15 9.24
CA SER A 45 8.81 23.52 9.76
C SER A 45 8.79 23.67 11.29
N LEU A 46 9.00 22.60 12.07
CA LEU A 46 9.08 22.68 13.52
C LEU A 46 10.41 22.08 14.01
N PRO A 47 11.31 22.89 14.62
CA PRO A 47 12.67 22.45 14.95
C PRO A 47 12.79 21.36 16.03
N ILE A 48 11.69 20.94 16.68
CA ILE A 48 11.73 20.05 17.86
C ILE A 48 10.52 19.11 17.89
N VAL A 49 10.27 18.38 16.80
CA VAL A 49 9.37 17.21 16.91
C VAL A 49 10.24 16.03 17.33
N HIS A 50 10.18 15.66 18.61
CA HIS A 50 10.78 14.41 19.09
C HIS A 50 10.05 13.23 18.45
N VAL A 51 10.57 12.75 17.33
CA VAL A 51 10.11 11.50 16.71
C VAL A 51 10.48 10.37 17.68
N PRO A 52 9.50 9.62 18.19
CA PRO A 52 9.81 8.52 19.09
C PRO A 52 10.71 7.52 18.37
N SER A 53 11.80 7.10 19.01
CA SER A 53 12.77 6.14 18.44
C SER A 53 12.32 4.68 18.58
N ASP A 54 11.00 4.46 18.68
CA ASP A 54 10.40 3.14 18.81
C ASP A 54 10.63 2.32 17.54
N ASP A 55 10.78 1.00 17.69
CA ASP A 55 10.91 0.08 16.55
C ASP A 55 9.67 0.10 15.64
N LYS A 56 8.53 0.53 16.18
CA LYS A 56 7.30 0.80 15.41
C LYS A 56 7.45 1.95 14.42
N PHE A 57 8.57 2.66 14.33
CA PHE A 57 8.84 3.71 13.35
C PHE A 57 10.00 3.37 12.40
N LYS A 58 10.48 2.12 12.45
CA LYS A 58 11.47 1.56 11.52
C LYS A 58 10.78 0.60 10.57
N VAL A 59 11.35 0.42 9.39
CA VAL A 59 10.76 -0.49 8.39
C VAL A 59 10.86 -1.94 8.86
N GLY A 60 9.74 -2.66 8.83
CA GLY A 60 9.64 -4.07 9.21
C GLY A 60 9.42 -4.97 8.00
N PHE A 61 9.72 -6.26 8.15
CA PHE A 61 9.41 -7.27 7.12
C PHE A 61 7.92 -7.34 6.80
N THR A 62 7.07 -7.20 7.82
CA THR A 62 5.61 -7.18 7.69
C THR A 62 5.13 -6.03 6.81
N ASP A 63 5.80 -4.86 6.84
CA ASP A 63 5.46 -3.72 5.99
C ASP A 63 5.67 -4.07 4.50
N PHE A 64 6.74 -4.80 4.17
CA PHE A 64 6.97 -5.30 2.80
C PHE A 64 5.93 -6.31 2.36
N VAL A 65 5.53 -7.24 3.24
CA VAL A 65 4.47 -8.22 2.94
C VAL A 65 3.18 -7.49 2.58
N HIS A 66 2.78 -6.49 3.38
CA HIS A 66 1.57 -5.71 3.13
C HIS A 66 1.66 -4.86 1.87
N ALA A 67 2.83 -4.24 1.62
CA ALA A 67 3.05 -3.46 0.41
C ALA A 67 2.93 -4.33 -0.85
N VAL A 68 3.50 -5.54 -0.85
CA VAL A 68 3.37 -6.49 -1.98
C VAL A 68 1.93 -6.96 -2.15
N MET A 69 1.24 -7.28 -1.05
CA MET A 69 -0.17 -7.68 -1.10
C MET A 69 -1.05 -6.57 -1.68
N SER A 70 -0.80 -5.31 -1.33
CA SER A 70 -1.50 -4.15 -1.88
C SER A 70 -1.32 -4.03 -3.40
N VAL A 71 -0.09 -4.25 -3.88
CA VAL A 71 0.18 -4.31 -5.33
C VAL A 71 -0.56 -5.49 -5.97
N MET A 72 -0.58 -6.68 -5.35
CA MET A 72 -1.33 -7.82 -5.89
C MET A 72 -2.83 -7.52 -6.00
N ILE A 73 -3.41 -6.90 -4.97
CA ILE A 73 -4.83 -6.48 -4.98
C ILE A 73 -5.08 -5.47 -6.09
N PHE A 74 -4.20 -4.46 -6.24
CA PHE A 74 -4.32 -3.49 -7.33
C PHE A 74 -4.24 -4.17 -8.70
N VAL A 75 -3.28 -5.07 -8.91
CA VAL A 75 -3.15 -5.84 -10.15
C VAL A 75 -4.41 -6.66 -10.39
N ALA A 76 -4.95 -7.32 -9.37
CA ALA A 76 -6.18 -8.09 -9.48
C ALA A 76 -7.38 -7.24 -9.93
N ILE A 77 -7.59 -6.08 -9.31
CA ILE A 77 -8.64 -5.14 -9.70
C ILE A 77 -8.41 -4.64 -11.14
N SER A 78 -7.17 -4.29 -11.48
CA SER A 78 -6.83 -3.81 -12.82
C SER A 78 -7.04 -4.87 -13.91
N VAL A 79 -6.75 -6.15 -13.60
CA VAL A 79 -6.97 -7.27 -14.51
C VAL A 79 -8.46 -7.64 -14.58
N SER A 80 -9.23 -7.41 -13.52
CA SER A 80 -10.69 -7.58 -13.55
C SER A 80 -11.40 -6.59 -14.47
N ASP A 81 -10.80 -5.42 -14.71
CA ASP A 81 -11.40 -4.36 -15.52
C ASP A 81 -11.25 -4.65 -17.02
N HIS A 82 -12.39 -4.68 -17.72
CA HIS A 82 -12.45 -4.95 -19.16
C HIS A 82 -11.65 -3.92 -19.98
N ARG A 83 -11.72 -2.63 -19.61
CA ARG A 83 -11.07 -1.55 -20.37
C ARG A 83 -9.56 -1.64 -20.24
N VAL A 84 -9.06 -1.88 -19.02
CA VAL A 84 -7.63 -2.06 -18.75
C VAL A 84 -7.08 -3.27 -19.50
N THR A 85 -7.74 -4.41 -19.37
CA THR A 85 -7.29 -5.64 -20.05
C THR A 85 -7.41 -5.57 -21.57
N ASN A 86 -8.42 -4.90 -22.12
CA ASN A 86 -8.51 -4.70 -23.57
C ASN A 86 -7.38 -3.78 -24.09
N CYS A 87 -6.99 -2.76 -23.33
CA CYS A 87 -5.84 -1.94 -23.66
C CYS A 87 -4.49 -2.66 -23.52
N LEU A 88 -4.37 -3.63 -22.60
CA LEU A 88 -3.13 -4.40 -22.37
C LEU A 88 -2.97 -5.58 -23.33
N PHE A 89 -4.07 -6.26 -23.65
CA PHE A 89 -4.10 -7.51 -24.42
C PHE A 89 -5.23 -7.47 -25.46
N PRO A 90 -5.11 -6.59 -26.48
CA PRO A 90 -6.14 -6.45 -27.49
C PRO A 90 -6.35 -7.77 -28.25
N GLY A 91 -7.62 -8.13 -28.49
CA GLY A 91 -7.99 -9.34 -29.23
C GLY A 91 -7.93 -10.66 -28.45
N ARG A 92 -7.65 -10.64 -27.14
CA ARG A 92 -7.63 -11.82 -26.26
C ARG A 92 -8.81 -11.86 -25.27
N GLU A 93 -9.91 -11.22 -25.62
CA GLU A 93 -11.06 -11.02 -24.70
C GLU A 93 -11.59 -12.36 -24.19
N LYS A 94 -11.79 -13.35 -25.07
CA LYS A 94 -12.30 -14.68 -24.70
C LYS A 94 -11.38 -15.44 -23.74
N ASP A 95 -10.05 -15.30 -23.92
CA ASP A 95 -9.06 -15.92 -23.03
C ASP A 95 -9.05 -15.24 -21.65
N LEU A 96 -9.30 -13.93 -21.61
CA LEU A 96 -9.21 -13.10 -20.41
C LEU A 96 -10.50 -13.04 -19.60
N GLU A 97 -11.66 -13.39 -20.16
CA GLU A 97 -12.92 -13.50 -19.42
C GLU A 97 -12.77 -14.36 -18.17
N GLN A 98 -12.25 -15.58 -18.32
CA GLN A 98 -12.06 -16.48 -17.19
C GLN A 98 -11.04 -15.93 -16.17
N VAL A 99 -9.99 -15.24 -16.64
CA VAL A 99 -8.98 -14.64 -15.78
C VAL A 99 -9.58 -13.47 -14.98
N ARG A 100 -10.37 -12.61 -15.63
CA ARG A 100 -11.03 -11.44 -15.02
C ARG A 100 -11.90 -11.83 -13.83
N GLU A 101 -12.63 -12.94 -13.95
CA GLU A 101 -13.53 -13.39 -12.88
C GLU A 101 -12.80 -14.14 -11.76
N SER A 102 -11.88 -15.04 -12.11
CA SER A 102 -11.24 -15.94 -11.13
C SER A 102 -10.06 -15.30 -10.39
N PHE A 103 -9.29 -14.43 -11.05
CA PHE A 103 -8.06 -13.87 -10.50
C PHE A 103 -8.29 -12.98 -9.27
N PRO A 104 -9.28 -12.07 -9.23
CA PRO A 104 -9.57 -11.27 -8.04
C PRO A 104 -10.02 -12.10 -6.85
N LEU A 105 -10.77 -13.18 -7.08
CA LEU A 105 -11.21 -14.09 -6.03
C LEU A 105 -10.03 -14.82 -5.40
N LEU A 106 -9.10 -15.34 -6.23
CA LEU A 106 -7.90 -16.02 -5.75
C LEU A 106 -7.00 -15.07 -4.96
N VAL A 107 -6.74 -13.88 -5.49
CA VAL A 107 -5.91 -12.87 -4.80
C VAL A 107 -6.59 -12.41 -3.51
N GLY A 108 -7.90 -12.19 -3.54
CA GLY A 108 -8.68 -11.85 -2.35
C GLY A 108 -8.54 -12.90 -1.25
N LEU A 109 -8.72 -14.18 -1.58
CA LEU A 109 -8.56 -15.29 -0.63
C LEU A 109 -7.15 -15.35 -0.03
N LEU A 110 -6.12 -15.27 -0.87
CA LEU A 110 -4.72 -15.30 -0.42
C LEU A 110 -4.40 -14.10 0.48
N CYS A 111 -4.81 -12.90 0.06
CA CYS A 111 -4.57 -11.69 0.82
C CYS A 111 -5.32 -11.70 2.17
N SER A 112 -6.56 -12.15 2.21
CA SER A 112 -7.31 -12.29 3.45
C SER A 112 -6.61 -13.22 4.45
N GLY A 113 -6.09 -14.36 3.99
CA GLY A 113 -5.31 -15.26 4.85
C GLY A 113 -4.03 -14.62 5.36
N LEU A 114 -3.26 -13.95 4.50
CA LEU A 114 -2.00 -13.32 4.87
C LEU A 114 -2.18 -12.14 5.84
N PHE A 115 -3.25 -11.34 5.71
CA PHE A 115 -3.54 -10.26 6.65
C PHE A 115 -3.84 -10.77 8.07
N LEU A 116 -4.38 -11.98 8.22
CA LEU A 116 -4.60 -12.59 9.53
C LEU A 116 -3.29 -13.09 10.16
N VAL A 117 -2.38 -13.64 9.34
CA VAL A 117 -1.09 -14.17 9.80
C VAL A 117 -0.10 -13.05 10.12
N PHE A 118 -0.13 -11.98 9.32
CA PHE A 118 0.72 -10.81 9.49
C PHE A 118 -0.17 -9.60 9.78
N PRO A 119 -0.49 -9.30 11.05
CA PRO A 119 -1.21 -8.08 11.38
C PRO A 119 -0.33 -6.85 11.19
N THR A 120 -0.93 -5.73 10.78
CA THR A 120 -0.26 -4.42 10.76
C THR A 120 -0.70 -3.56 11.94
N SER A 121 0.25 -2.84 12.54
CA SER A 121 0.02 -1.83 13.58
C SER A 121 0.24 -0.41 13.06
N ARG A 122 0.39 -0.25 11.73
CA ARG A 122 0.64 1.03 11.07
C ARG A 122 -0.62 1.86 10.96
N HIS A 123 -0.50 3.16 11.24
CA HIS A 123 -1.54 4.15 11.02
C HIS A 123 -1.18 4.95 9.77
N GLY A 124 -1.58 4.43 8.61
CA GLY A 124 -1.36 5.10 7.33
C GLY A 124 -2.24 6.34 7.13
N ILE A 125 -2.14 6.96 5.96
CA ILE A 125 -3.04 8.05 5.55
C ILE A 125 -4.48 7.51 5.52
N GLY A 126 -5.37 8.14 6.30
CA GLY A 126 -6.78 7.74 6.41
C GLY A 126 -7.10 6.85 7.63
N CYS A 127 -6.10 6.44 8.41
CA CYS A 127 -6.31 5.80 9.71
C CYS A 127 -6.12 6.83 10.83
N MET A 128 -7.08 6.91 11.76
CA MET A 128 -6.92 7.72 12.98
C MET A 128 -6.01 6.95 13.92
N SER A 129 -4.82 7.48 14.23
CA SER A 129 -4.01 6.99 15.35
C SER A 129 -4.70 7.40 16.64
N SER A 130 -5.12 6.41 17.44
CA SER A 130 -5.61 6.63 18.81
C SER A 130 -4.46 6.90 19.77
#